data_AF-A0A8K0HVN3-F1
#
_entry.id   AF-A0A8K0HVN3-F1
#
_cell.length_a   1.000
_cell.length_b   1.000
_cell.length_c   1.000
_cell.angle_alpha   90.00
_cell.angle_beta   90.00
_cell.angle_gamma   90.00
#
_symmetry.space_group_name_H-M   'P 1'
#
loop_
_entity.id
_entity.type
_entity.pdbx_description
1 polymer ?
#
loop_
_entity_poly.entity_id
_entity_poly.type
_entity_poly.pdbx_seq_one_letter_code
_entity_poly.pdbx_strand_id
1 'polypeptide(L)'
;MHLYNAWLPPPVAEETKREAESFAAVVRAVKDSWRPDDPDSVYSTLERISVIDLFLKAKSEVSPADVKEIVEFGVEVFHASENKLYAQVRWGSILVKLLRNHGKKLKKSISIQWRPFYDTLMREPWGSGAFVNVDSGNFSGEVSEFYSECDG
;
A
#
# COMPACT_ATOMS: atom_id res chain seq x y z
N MET A 1 1.69 21.27 10.25
CA MET A 1 3.06 21.60 9.82
C MET A 1 4.06 20.71 10.54
N HIS A 2 4.93 20.00 9.82
CA HIS A 2 5.98 19.17 10.44
C HIS A 2 7.02 20.05 11.15
N LEU A 3 7.47 19.66 12.35
CA LEU A 3 8.29 20.51 13.23
C LEU A 3 9.55 21.05 12.54
N TYR A 4 10.20 20.25 11.70
CA TYR A 4 11.44 20.64 11.03
C TYR A 4 11.23 21.55 9.82
N ASN A 5 10.01 21.65 9.29
CA ASN A 5 9.72 22.55 8.17
C ASN A 5 9.80 24.03 8.61
N ALA A 6 9.66 24.29 9.91
CA ALA A 6 9.85 25.63 10.49
C ALA A 6 11.30 26.11 10.44
N TRP A 7 12.27 25.22 10.20
CA TRP A 7 13.70 25.54 10.14
C TRP A 7 14.23 25.67 8.71
N LEU A 8 13.36 25.51 7.71
CA LEU A 8 13.74 25.67 6.31
C LEU A 8 13.88 27.14 5.95
N PRO A 9 14.74 27.49 4.98
CA PRO A 9 14.77 28.82 4.40
C PRO A 9 13.38 29.25 3.93
N PRO A 10 12.96 30.52 4.11
CA PRO A 10 11.63 31.00 3.76
C PRO A 10 11.12 30.59 2.36
N PRO A 11 11.91 30.64 1.26
CA PRO A 11 11.40 30.23 -0.04
C PRO A 11 11.06 28.73 -0.12
N VAL A 12 11.76 27.88 0.63
CA VAL A 12 11.52 26.44 0.66
C VAL A 12 10.32 26.12 1.56
N ALA A 13 10.19 26.83 2.69
CA ALA A 13 9.06 26.66 3.60
C ALA A 13 7.71 27.00 2.93
N GLU A 14 7.67 28.02 2.08
CA GLU A 14 6.45 28.36 1.33
C GLU A 14 6.08 27.28 0.31
N GLU A 15 7.06 26.67 -0.36
CA GLU A 15 6.80 25.56 -1.29
C GLU A 15 6.22 24.33 -0.57
N THR A 16 6.59 24.09 0.70
CA THR A 16 6.03 22.97 1.47
C THR A 16 4.52 23.05 1.67
N LYS A 17 3.91 24.25 1.54
CA LYS A 17 2.45 24.41 1.61
C LYS A 17 1.74 23.80 0.40
N ARG A 18 2.43 23.69 -0.74
CA ARG A 18 1.91 23.11 -1.99
C ARG A 18 2.02 21.58 -2.01
N GLU A 19 2.63 20.97 -1.00
CA GLU A 19 2.72 19.50 -0.87
C GLU A 19 1.36 18.84 -0.76
N ALA A 20 0.39 19.46 -0.06
CA ALA A 20 -0.96 18.94 0.07
C ALA A 20 -1.67 18.86 -1.30
N GLU A 21 -1.57 19.92 -2.11
CA GLU A 21 -2.13 19.97 -3.47
C GLU A 21 -1.42 18.97 -4.39
N SER A 22 -0.10 18.84 -4.26
CA SER A 22 0.70 17.89 -5.02
C SER A 22 0.31 16.44 -4.69
N PHE A 23 0.06 16.14 -3.42
CA PHE A 23 -0.41 14.83 -3.00
C PHE A 23 -1.80 14.52 -3.57
N ALA A 24 -2.73 15.47 -3.53
CA ALA A 24 -4.05 15.31 -4.14
C ALA A 24 -3.96 15.04 -5.65
N ALA A 25 -3.04 15.70 -6.35
CA ALA A 25 -2.79 15.44 -7.77
C ALA A 25 -2.26 14.01 -8.02
N VAL A 26 -1.37 13.52 -7.15
CA VAL A 26 -0.88 12.13 -7.21
C VAL A 26 -2.02 11.13 -7.00
N VAL A 27 -2.88 11.36 -6.01
CA VAL A 27 -4.04 10.48 -5.73
C VAL A 27 -4.97 10.41 -6.94
N ARG A 28 -5.29 11.55 -7.58
CA ARG A 28 -6.07 11.57 -8.82
C ARG A 28 -5.39 10.80 -9.94
N ALA A 29 -4.11 11.06 -10.17
CA ALA A 29 -3.36 10.41 -11.25
C ALA A 29 -3.29 8.88 -11.06
N VAL A 30 -3.15 8.41 -9.81
CA VAL A 30 -3.19 6.97 -9.47
C VAL A 30 -4.55 6.37 -9.81
N LYS A 31 -5.64 7.05 -9.44
CA LYS A 31 -7.01 6.61 -9.77
C LYS A 31 -7.24 6.55 -11.27
N ASP A 32 -6.78 7.56 -12.01
CA ASP A 32 -6.91 7.65 -13.47
C ASP A 32 -6.09 6.58 -14.21
N SER A 33 -5.03 6.06 -13.60
CA SER A 33 -4.20 4.99 -14.19
C SER A 33 -4.81 3.59 -14.05
N TRP A 34 -5.76 3.39 -13.15
CA TRP A 34 -6.39 2.09 -12.95
C TRP A 34 -7.65 1.96 -13.79
N ARG A 35 -7.77 0.84 -14.50
CA ARG A 35 -8.93 0.52 -15.33
C ARG A 35 -9.45 -0.85 -14.89
N PRO A 36 -10.67 -0.93 -14.33
CA PRO A 36 -11.25 -2.21 -13.91
C PRO A 36 -11.37 -3.23 -15.06
N ASP A 37 -11.56 -2.74 -16.29
CA ASP A 37 -11.71 -3.57 -17.49
C ASP A 37 -10.39 -4.16 -18.00
N ASP A 38 -9.25 -3.61 -17.56
CA ASP A 38 -7.92 -4.06 -17.95
C ASP A 38 -7.16 -4.58 -16.72
N PRO A 39 -7.03 -5.91 -16.57
CA PRO A 39 -6.32 -6.50 -15.45
C PRO A 39 -4.89 -5.97 -15.31
N ASP A 40 -4.19 -5.66 -16.41
CA ASP A 40 -2.79 -5.26 -16.40
C ASP A 40 -2.57 -3.79 -16.02
N SER A 41 -3.63 -2.97 -16.05
CA SER A 41 -3.59 -1.57 -15.61
C SER A 41 -3.11 -1.39 -14.17
N VAL A 42 -3.23 -2.42 -13.34
CA VAL A 42 -2.68 -2.46 -11.98
C VAL A 42 -1.18 -2.13 -11.96
N TYR A 43 -0.40 -2.59 -12.94
CA TYR A 43 1.05 -2.32 -12.98
C TYR A 43 1.35 -0.84 -13.21
N SER A 44 0.53 -0.13 -14.00
CA SER A 44 0.66 1.32 -14.21
C SER A 44 0.45 2.11 -12.91
N THR A 45 -0.33 1.59 -11.97
CA THR A 45 -0.50 2.22 -10.66
C THR A 45 0.75 2.14 -9.78
N LEU A 46 1.60 1.12 -10.00
CA LEU A 46 2.79 0.86 -9.17
C LEU A 46 3.87 1.92 -9.32
N GLU A 47 3.96 2.56 -10.50
CA GLU A 47 4.93 3.62 -10.78
C GLU A 47 4.81 4.75 -9.74
N ARG A 48 3.57 5.09 -9.39
CA ARG A 48 3.24 6.17 -8.46
C ARG A 48 3.31 5.77 -6.97
N ILE A 49 3.40 4.47 -6.65
CA ILE A 49 3.62 4.01 -5.27
C ILE A 49 4.93 4.56 -4.71
N SER A 50 5.97 4.67 -5.54
CA SER A 50 7.26 5.24 -5.14
C SER A 50 7.13 6.71 -4.69
N VAL A 51 6.30 7.48 -5.40
CA VAL A 51 5.99 8.87 -5.09
C VAL A 51 5.19 8.98 -3.79
N ILE A 52 4.19 8.10 -3.58
CA ILE A 52 3.44 8.04 -2.33
C ILE A 52 4.37 7.71 -1.15
N ASP A 53 5.27 6.74 -1.31
CA ASP A 53 6.24 6.36 -0.27
C ASP A 53 7.18 7.52 0.08
N LEU A 54 7.53 8.38 -0.89
CA LEU A 54 8.31 9.59 -0.66
C LEU A 54 7.57 10.60 0.24
N PHE A 55 6.31 10.89 -0.05
CA PHE A 55 5.48 11.78 0.80
C PHE A 55 5.35 11.23 2.23
N LEU A 56 5.22 9.92 2.39
CA LEU A 56 5.16 9.28 3.71
C LEU A 56 6.47 9.38 4.47
N LYS A 57 7.61 9.20 3.79
CA LYS A 57 8.95 9.35 4.38
C LYS A 57 9.26 10.79 4.77
N ALA A 58 8.87 11.74 3.92
CA ALA A 58 9.00 13.17 4.18
C ALA A 58 8.10 13.66 5.34
N LYS A 59 7.15 12.83 5.79
CA LYS A 59 6.12 13.19 6.77
C LYS A 59 5.38 14.47 6.36
N SER A 60 5.16 14.59 5.04
CA SER A 60 4.49 15.73 4.42
C SER A 60 3.12 15.97 5.01
N GLU A 61 2.72 17.23 5.00
CA GLU A 61 1.39 17.62 5.46
C GLU A 61 0.35 17.30 4.37
N VAL A 62 -0.22 16.10 4.46
CA VAL A 62 -1.25 15.62 3.55
C VAL A 62 -2.64 15.70 4.17
N SER A 63 -3.64 16.00 3.34
CA SER A 63 -5.04 16.06 3.75
C SER A 63 -5.53 14.67 4.18
N PRO A 64 -6.23 14.55 5.32
CA PRO A 64 -6.80 13.27 5.73
C PRO A 64 -7.89 12.74 4.77
N ALA A 65 -8.50 13.62 3.97
CA ALA A 65 -9.47 13.22 2.94
C ALA A 65 -8.78 12.48 1.79
N ASP A 66 -7.68 13.02 1.26
CA ASP A 66 -6.92 12.39 0.18
C ASP A 66 -6.30 11.06 0.64
N VAL A 67 -5.84 11.00 1.91
CA VAL A 67 -5.33 9.75 2.50
C VAL A 67 -6.44 8.71 2.65
N LYS A 68 -7.67 9.12 2.96
CA LYS A 68 -8.80 8.19 2.99
C LYS A 68 -9.08 7.65 1.59
N GLU A 69 -9.17 8.52 0.58
CA GLU A 69 -9.44 8.13 -0.80
C GLU A 69 -8.41 7.13 -1.33
N ILE A 70 -7.11 7.37 -1.10
CA ILE A 70 -6.07 6.47 -1.58
C ILE A 70 -6.06 5.14 -0.83
N VAL A 71 -6.46 5.11 0.44
CA VAL A 71 -6.59 3.86 1.20
C VAL A 71 -7.77 3.05 0.68
N GLU A 72 -8.95 3.65 0.53
CA GLU A 72 -10.14 2.95 -0.02
C GLU A 72 -9.85 2.40 -1.42
N PHE A 73 -9.30 3.24 -2.30
CA PHE A 73 -8.86 2.82 -3.63
C PHE A 73 -7.79 1.72 -3.59
N GLY A 74 -6.77 1.86 -2.73
CA GLY A 74 -5.69 0.88 -2.63
C GLY A 74 -6.20 -0.48 -2.16
N VAL A 75 -7.23 -0.52 -1.30
CA VAL A 75 -7.90 -1.75 -0.89
C VAL A 75 -8.67 -2.39 -2.05
N GLU A 76 -9.38 -1.59 -2.86
CA GLU A 76 -10.04 -2.08 -4.08
C GLU A 76 -9.04 -2.70 -5.06
N VAL A 77 -7.93 -2.00 -5.33
CA VAL A 77 -6.86 -2.51 -6.20
C VAL A 77 -6.20 -3.76 -5.61
N PHE A 78 -6.00 -3.80 -4.29
CA PHE A 78 -5.44 -4.97 -3.61
C PHE A 78 -6.31 -6.22 -3.79
N HIS A 79 -7.64 -6.09 -3.68
CA HIS A 79 -8.57 -7.19 -3.91
C HIS A 79 -8.70 -7.56 -5.39
N ALA A 80 -8.70 -6.56 -6.29
CA ALA A 80 -8.69 -6.83 -7.73
C ALA A 80 -7.39 -7.55 -8.19
N SER A 81 -6.31 -7.43 -7.41
CA SER A 81 -5.00 -8.01 -7.70
C SER A 81 -4.77 -9.39 -7.07
N GLU A 82 -5.82 -10.11 -6.68
CA GLU A 82 -5.72 -11.45 -6.06
C GLU A 82 -4.90 -12.45 -6.89
N ASN A 83 -4.90 -12.34 -8.22
CA ASN A 83 -4.10 -13.18 -9.12
C ASN A 83 -2.69 -12.62 -9.43
N LYS A 84 -2.31 -11.50 -8.81
CA LYS A 84 -1.07 -10.74 -9.09
C LYS A 84 -0.33 -10.41 -7.81
N LEU A 85 0.30 -11.43 -7.23
CA LEU A 85 1.02 -11.35 -5.96
C LEU A 85 1.98 -10.16 -5.87
N TYR A 86 2.75 -9.86 -6.93
CA TYR A 86 3.67 -8.73 -6.92
C TYR A 86 2.93 -7.40 -6.69
N ALA A 87 1.87 -7.12 -7.45
CA ALA A 87 1.10 -5.90 -7.29
C ALA A 87 0.41 -5.84 -5.92
N GLN A 88 -0.14 -6.97 -5.48
CA GLN A 88 -0.78 -7.11 -4.18
C GLN A 88 0.18 -6.82 -3.01
N VAL A 89 1.41 -7.34 -3.03
CA VAL A 89 2.44 -7.07 -2.01
C VAL A 89 2.85 -5.59 -2.00
N ARG A 90 3.02 -4.98 -3.18
CA ARG A 90 3.39 -3.56 -3.29
C ARG A 90 2.30 -2.64 -2.72
N TRP A 91 1.04 -2.91 -3.07
CA TRP A 91 -0.11 -2.19 -2.53
C TRP A 91 -0.32 -2.47 -1.04
N GLY A 92 -0.16 -3.71 -0.59
CA GLY A 92 -0.24 -4.07 0.82
C GLY A 92 0.80 -3.34 1.67
N SER A 93 2.06 -3.27 1.20
CA SER A 93 3.14 -2.56 1.91
C SER A 93 2.85 -1.07 2.08
N ILE A 94 2.34 -0.40 1.03
CA ILE A 94 2.02 1.03 1.13
C ILE A 94 0.78 1.30 1.99
N LEU A 95 -0.24 0.43 1.91
CA LEU A 95 -1.44 0.52 2.75
C LEU A 95 -1.09 0.41 4.24
N VAL A 96 -0.22 -0.53 4.63
CA VAL A 96 0.25 -0.66 6.01
C VAL A 96 0.96 0.62 6.46
N LYS A 97 1.82 1.20 5.63
CA LYS A 97 2.52 2.46 5.95
C LYS A 97 1.55 3.64 6.10
N LEU A 98 0.57 3.76 5.20
CA LEU A 98 -0.47 4.80 5.24
C LEU A 98 -1.28 4.70 6.54
N LEU A 99 -1.75 3.50 6.88
CA LEU A 99 -2.51 3.23 8.10
C LEU A 99 -1.67 3.45 9.36
N ARG A 100 -0.38 3.07 9.35
CA ARG A 100 0.51 3.29 10.50
C ARG A 100 0.78 4.78 10.74
N ASN A 101 1.03 5.54 9.69
CA ASN A 101 1.38 6.96 9.78
C ASN A 101 0.15 7.85 10.05
N HIS A 102 -0.99 7.54 9.42
CA HIS A 102 -2.19 8.39 9.45
C HIS A 102 -3.38 7.78 10.19
N GLY A 103 -3.30 6.54 10.67
CA GLY A 103 -4.41 5.81 11.28
C GLY A 103 -5.07 6.51 12.47
N LYS A 104 -4.32 7.24 13.29
CA LYS A 104 -4.89 8.05 14.39
C LYS A 104 -5.83 9.14 13.90
N LYS A 105 -5.51 9.77 12.76
CA LYS A 105 -6.33 10.83 12.14
C LYS A 105 -7.53 10.24 11.38
N LEU A 106 -7.38 9.02 10.86
CA LEU A 106 -8.39 8.32 10.05
C LEU A 106 -9.38 7.47 10.86
N LYS A 107 -9.10 7.21 12.15
CA LYS A 107 -9.87 6.30 13.01
C LYS A 107 -11.38 6.62 13.07
N LYS A 108 -11.78 7.87 12.85
CA LYS A 108 -13.19 8.29 12.87
C LYS A 108 -13.86 8.29 11.49
N SER A 109 -13.08 8.25 10.40
CA SER A 109 -13.57 8.50 9.04
C SER A 109 -13.48 7.29 8.12
N ILE A 110 -12.76 6.24 8.51
CA ILE A 110 -12.51 5.06 7.69
C ILE A 110 -13.24 3.84 8.24
N SER A 111 -14.03 3.18 7.39
CA SER A 111 -14.71 1.92 7.69
C SER A 111 -14.22 0.90 6.67
N ILE A 112 -13.16 0.17 7.04
CA ILE A 112 -12.59 -0.87 6.19
C ILE A 112 -13.21 -2.20 6.58
N GLN A 113 -13.79 -2.91 5.60
CA GLN A 113 -14.26 -4.28 5.81
C GLN A 113 -13.04 -5.21 5.94
N TRP A 114 -12.88 -5.87 7.08
CA TRP A 114 -11.73 -6.74 7.35
C TRP A 114 -11.86 -8.12 6.67
N ARG A 115 -13.09 -8.54 6.37
CA ARG A 115 -13.39 -9.90 5.89
C ARG A 115 -12.71 -10.25 4.57
N PRO A 116 -12.69 -9.38 3.54
CA PRO A 116 -11.94 -9.64 2.32
C PRO A 116 -10.45 -9.94 2.54
N PHE A 117 -9.78 -9.26 3.48
CA PHE A 117 -8.38 -9.55 3.80
C PHE A 117 -8.19 -10.92 4.43
N TYR A 118 -9.10 -11.31 5.32
CA TYR A 118 -9.10 -12.64 5.92
C TYR A 118 -9.32 -13.72 4.86
N ASP A 119 -10.27 -13.50 3.96
CA ASP A 119 -10.56 -14.44 2.86
C ASP A 119 -9.35 -14.57 1.91
N THR A 120 -8.62 -13.48 1.63
CA THR A 120 -7.35 -13.52 0.89
C THR A 120 -6.29 -14.35 1.63
N LEU A 121 -6.11 -14.13 2.94
CA LEU A 121 -5.13 -14.87 3.76
C LEU A 121 -5.46 -16.37 3.85
N MET A 122 -6.73 -16.72 3.90
CA MET A 122 -7.18 -18.11 4.03
C MET A 122 -7.24 -18.85 2.69
N ARG A 123 -7.33 -18.14 1.57
CA ARG A 123 -7.36 -18.74 0.23
C ARG A 123 -5.98 -19.14 -0.24
N GLU A 124 -4.97 -18.36 0.11
CA GLU A 124 -3.61 -18.67 -0.27
C GLU A 124 -3.08 -19.91 0.50
N PRO A 125 -2.31 -20.83 -0.10
CA PRO A 125 -1.92 -22.13 0.50
C PRO A 125 -1.03 -22.06 1.78
N TRP A 126 -0.84 -20.89 2.37
CA TRP A 126 0.05 -20.60 3.50
C TRP A 126 -0.41 -21.24 4.82
N GLY A 127 -1.57 -21.90 4.84
CA GLY A 127 -1.94 -22.86 5.89
C GLY A 127 -0.99 -24.07 5.96
N SER A 128 -0.15 -24.27 4.95
CA SER A 128 0.89 -25.29 4.89
C SER A 128 2.27 -24.68 4.65
N GLY A 129 2.77 -23.86 5.59
CA GLY A 129 4.21 -23.82 5.89
C GLY A 129 5.19 -23.05 5.00
N ALA A 130 4.78 -22.03 4.25
CA ALA A 130 5.75 -21.09 3.65
C ALA A 130 5.77 -19.78 4.44
N PHE A 131 6.92 -19.29 4.86
CA PHE A 131 7.13 -17.89 5.27
C PHE A 131 8.12 -17.33 4.26
N VAL A 132 7.69 -16.43 3.37
CA VAL A 132 8.62 -15.72 2.49
C VAL A 132 9.18 -14.55 3.27
N ASN A 133 10.43 -14.72 3.70
CA ASN A 133 11.21 -13.70 4.35
C ASN A 133 11.67 -12.70 3.27
N VAL A 134 11.05 -11.52 3.21
CA VAL A 134 11.30 -10.48 2.18
C VAL A 134 12.62 -9.71 2.40
N ASP A 135 13.50 -10.19 3.29
CA ASP A 135 14.75 -9.51 3.64
C ASP A 135 16.02 -10.13 3.02
N SER A 136 15.91 -11.11 2.12
CA SER A 136 17.09 -11.63 1.42
C SER A 136 16.80 -11.95 -0.04
N GLY A 137 17.43 -11.19 -0.94
CA GLY A 137 17.39 -11.41 -2.37
C GLY A 137 18.17 -12.66 -2.77
N ASN A 138 17.57 -13.83 -2.55
CA ASN A 138 18.03 -15.08 -3.14
C ASN A 138 16.85 -15.98 -3.49
N PHE A 139 16.67 -16.24 -4.78
CA PHE A 139 15.66 -17.10 -5.36
C PHE A 139 16.32 -18.44 -5.70
N SER A 140 16.51 -19.31 -4.72
CA SER A 140 16.83 -20.73 -4.96
C SER A 140 16.67 -21.53 -3.67
N GLY A 141 15.85 -22.58 -3.68
CA GLY A 141 15.78 -23.52 -2.58
C GLY A 141 14.64 -24.51 -2.78
N GLU A 142 15.02 -25.76 -3.00
CA GLU A 142 14.21 -26.93 -3.37
C GLU A 142 12.99 -27.20 -2.47
N VAL A 143 11.92 -27.71 -3.10
CA VAL A 143 10.75 -28.27 -2.41
C VAL A 143 11.04 -29.74 -2.12
N SER A 144 11.44 -30.06 -0.89
CA SER A 144 11.48 -31.43 -0.39
C SER A 144 10.11 -31.83 0.16
N GLU A 145 9.54 -32.89 -0.42
CA GLU A 145 8.33 -33.60 0.02
C GLU A 145 8.35 -33.91 1.52
N PHE A 146 7.27 -33.58 2.22
CA PHE A 146 6.96 -34.20 3.51
C PHE A 146 5.45 -34.21 3.74
N TYR A 147 4.77 -35.23 3.22
CA TYR A 147 3.47 -35.67 3.74
C TYR A 147 3.43 -37.19 3.68
N SER A 148 3.76 -37.82 4.79
CA SER A 148 3.27 -39.15 5.14
C SER A 148 2.83 -39.10 6.60
N GLU A 149 1.71 -39.78 6.86
CA GLU A 149 1.18 -40.15 8.18
C GLU A 149 0.46 -39.08 8.99
N CYS A 150 -0.84 -38.93 8.72
CA CYS A 150 -1.88 -38.84 9.75
C CYS A 150 -3.18 -39.47 9.20
N ASP A 151 -3.25 -40.80 9.20
CA ASP A 151 -4.50 -41.54 9.29
C ASP A 151 -4.23 -42.75 10.21
N GLY A 152 -4.89 -42.75 11.37
CA GLY A 152 -4.80 -43.76 12.43
C GLY A 152 -5.77 -43.43 13.56
#